data_AF-A0A847YA74-F1
#
_entry.id   AF-A0A847YA74-F1
#
_cell.length_a   1.000
_cell.length_b   1.000
_cell.length_c   1.000
_cell.angle_alpha   90.00
_cell.angle_beta   90.00
_cell.angle_gamma   90.00
#
_symmetry.space_group_name_H-M   'P 1'
#
loop_
_entity.id
_entity.type
_entity.pdbx_description
1 polymer ?
#
loop_
_entity_poly.entity_id
_entity_poly.type
_entity_poly.pdbx_seq_one_letter_code
_entity_poly.pdbx_strand_id
1 'polypeptide(L)'
;MNLGRRILLYFTAFACGWVMMGLEILGGRILSPDFGSGVYVWGSVIGVFLLSLSVGYLVGGRLSSRFPSVVGLAVTVVLAAASVVPVALWYPQISGWFADLGLHERWGALLAAGAMFFLPSVFLGMVSPYCIRLLTESVDRVGSAAGTLYAVSTVGSFLGCIHTSFYLITWLGIHAILWLACGVLVAVAVLLAAGWRVFAAGAPTAARPARKPDGVSVRLAAAEEFER
;
A
#
# COMPACT_ATOMS: atom_id res chain seq x y z
N MET A 1 -9.12 6.03 -18.00
CA MET A 1 -9.67 5.93 -16.62
C MET A 1 -10.50 7.16 -16.17
N ASN A 2 -11.67 6.95 -15.51
CA ASN A 2 -12.54 8.01 -14.94
C ASN A 2 -11.89 8.76 -13.77
N LEU A 3 -12.28 10.04 -13.55
CA LEU A 3 -11.75 10.90 -12.49
C LEU A 3 -11.92 10.29 -11.09
N GLY A 4 -13.09 9.74 -10.77
CA GLY A 4 -13.36 9.12 -9.46
C GLY A 4 -12.41 7.95 -9.13
N ARG A 5 -12.02 7.15 -10.13
CA ARG A 5 -11.04 6.06 -9.94
C ARG A 5 -9.64 6.58 -9.66
N ARG A 6 -9.23 7.68 -10.31
CA ARG A 6 -7.93 8.32 -10.04
C ARG A 6 -7.88 8.86 -8.61
N ILE A 7 -8.92 9.58 -8.20
CA ILE A 7 -9.04 10.11 -6.83
C ILE A 7 -8.96 8.99 -5.81
N LEU A 8 -9.65 7.87 -6.05
CA LEU A 8 -9.63 6.72 -5.15
C LEU A 8 -8.22 6.13 -4.99
N LEU A 9 -7.47 5.96 -6.08
CA LEU A 9 -6.09 5.45 -6.02
C LEU A 9 -5.13 6.43 -5.32
N TYR A 10 -5.29 7.73 -5.54
CA TYR A 10 -4.52 8.76 -4.84
C TYR A 10 -4.86 8.79 -3.34
N PHE A 11 -6.13 8.68 -2.98
CA PHE A 11 -6.56 8.58 -1.59
C PHE A 11 -6.02 7.32 -0.91
N THR A 12 -6.01 6.18 -1.60
CA THR A 12 -5.38 4.95 -1.10
C THR A 12 -3.90 5.17 -0.79
N ALA A 13 -3.15 5.79 -1.72
CA ALA A 13 -1.73 6.07 -1.49
C ALA A 13 -1.51 7.03 -0.30
N PHE A 14 -2.33 8.08 -0.19
CA PHE A 14 -2.32 8.99 0.95
C PHE A 14 -2.54 8.25 2.28
N ALA A 15 -3.62 7.46 2.37
CA ALA A 15 -3.99 6.77 3.60
C ALA A 15 -2.99 5.67 3.99
N CYS A 16 -2.44 4.95 3.01
CA CYS A 16 -1.39 3.96 3.26
C CYS A 16 -0.08 4.63 3.69
N GLY A 17 0.30 5.76 3.09
CA GLY A 17 1.47 6.54 3.52
C GLY A 17 1.32 7.06 4.96
N TRP A 18 0.14 7.57 5.29
CA TRP A 18 -0.22 7.97 6.66
C TRP A 18 -0.02 6.85 7.67
N VAL A 19 -0.64 5.68 7.40
CA VAL A 19 -0.56 4.53 8.31
C VAL A 19 0.87 4.02 8.41
N MET A 20 1.60 3.93 7.29
CA MET A 20 2.99 3.48 7.26
C MET A 20 3.87 4.30 8.19
N MET A 21 3.87 5.63 8.04
CA MET A 21 4.67 6.49 8.91
C MET A 21 4.15 6.53 10.35
N GLY A 22 2.84 6.43 10.55
CA GLY A 22 2.28 6.31 11.91
C GLY A 22 2.79 5.07 12.63
N LEU A 23 2.84 3.92 11.95
CA LEU A 23 3.42 2.69 12.49
C LEU A 23 4.92 2.82 12.77
N GLU A 24 5.67 3.53 11.94
CA GLU A 24 7.11 3.77 12.15
C GLU A 24 7.37 4.57 13.44
N ILE A 25 6.64 5.67 13.62
CA ILE A 25 6.71 6.48 14.86
C ILE A 25 6.29 5.65 16.08
N LEU A 26 5.26 4.82 15.92
CA LEU A 26 4.83 3.89 16.98
C LEU A 26 5.90 2.86 17.32
N GLY A 27 6.62 2.33 16.34
CA GLY A 27 7.70 1.37 16.55
C GLY A 27 8.73 1.91 17.54
N GLY A 28 9.25 3.13 17.32
CA GLY A 28 10.20 3.74 18.24
C GLY A 28 9.67 3.87 19.67
N ARG A 29 8.36 4.12 19.84
CA ARG A 29 7.72 4.23 21.15
C ARG A 29 7.40 2.89 21.80
N ILE A 30 7.03 1.89 21.00
CA ILE A 30 6.73 0.53 21.45
C ILE A 30 7.98 -0.15 22.01
N LEU A 31 9.12 0.04 21.34
CA LEU A 31 10.38 -0.58 21.75
C LEU A 31 11.10 0.18 22.88
N SER A 32 10.75 1.46 23.11
CA SER A 32 11.46 2.31 24.06
C SER A 32 11.47 1.81 25.52
N PRO A 33 10.41 1.18 26.06
CA PRO A 33 10.42 0.68 27.44
C PRO A 33 11.45 -0.43 27.67
N ASP A 34 11.63 -1.32 26.69
CA ASP A 34 12.46 -2.53 26.85
C ASP A 34 13.91 -2.31 26.36
N PHE A 35 14.08 -1.52 25.29
CA PHE A 35 15.36 -1.30 24.63
C PHE A 35 15.87 0.14 24.75
N GLY A 36 15.14 1.05 25.39
CA GLY A 36 15.51 2.46 25.48
C GLY A 36 15.23 3.27 24.21
N SER A 37 15.56 4.56 24.23
CA SER A 37 15.27 5.51 23.14
C SER A 37 16.51 5.94 22.35
N GLY A 38 17.54 5.10 22.31
CA GLY A 38 18.83 5.40 21.70
C GLY A 38 18.86 5.32 20.17
N VAL A 39 20.00 5.68 19.59
CA VAL A 39 20.23 5.63 18.13
C VAL A 39 20.04 4.23 17.56
N TYR A 40 20.29 3.18 18.36
CA TYR A 40 20.14 1.79 17.93
C TYR A 40 18.68 1.39 17.72
N VAL A 41 17.76 1.86 18.57
CA VAL A 41 16.32 1.56 18.44
C VAL A 41 15.73 2.28 17.25
N TRP A 42 15.99 3.58 17.10
CA TRP A 42 15.52 4.34 15.94
C TRP A 42 16.14 3.84 14.63
N GLY A 43 17.44 3.54 14.63
CA GLY A 43 18.11 2.94 13.48
C GLY A 43 17.54 1.58 13.10
N SER A 44 17.15 0.77 14.08
CA SER A 44 16.49 -0.53 13.87
C SER A 44 15.12 -0.37 13.23
N VAL A 45 14.28 0.51 13.78
CA VAL A 45 12.93 0.78 13.26
C VAL A 45 13.01 1.30 11.83
N ILE A 46 13.78 2.37 11.58
CA ILE A 46 13.95 2.93 10.23
C ILE A 46 14.51 1.87 9.28
N GLY A 47 15.52 1.12 9.70
CA GLY A 47 16.14 0.07 8.89
C GLY A 47 15.15 -1.02 8.47
N VAL A 48 14.29 -1.49 9.38
CA VAL A 48 13.23 -2.47 9.09
C VAL A 48 12.20 -1.90 8.12
N PHE A 49 11.76 -0.65 8.31
CA PHE A 49 10.80 -0.01 7.42
C PHE A 49 11.38 0.19 6.01
N LEU A 50 12.64 0.63 5.88
CA LEU A 50 13.30 0.77 4.58
C LEU A 50 13.50 -0.58 3.88
N LEU A 51 13.93 -1.62 4.62
CA LEU A 51 14.11 -2.95 4.07
C LEU A 51 12.79 -3.56 3.59
N SER A 52 11.76 -3.49 4.43
CA SER A 52 10.42 -3.98 4.09
C SER A 52 9.80 -3.22 2.93
N LEU A 53 9.99 -1.90 2.85
CA LEU A 53 9.59 -1.08 1.69
C LEU A 53 10.27 -1.54 0.41
N SER A 54 11.58 -1.80 0.45
CA SER A 54 12.34 -2.30 -0.70
C SER A 54 11.76 -3.63 -1.21
N VAL A 55 11.50 -4.58 -0.29
CA VAL A 55 10.84 -5.86 -0.62
C VAL A 55 9.43 -5.62 -1.15
N GLY A 56 8.66 -4.74 -0.53
CA GLY A 56 7.31 -4.37 -0.94
C GLY A 56 7.25 -3.76 -2.33
N TYR A 57 8.18 -2.86 -2.67
CA TYR A 57 8.28 -2.27 -4.01
C TYR A 57 8.60 -3.33 -5.07
N LEU A 58 9.51 -4.24 -4.74
CA LEU A 58 9.90 -5.31 -5.65
C LEU A 58 8.76 -6.32 -5.90
N VAL A 59 8.13 -6.81 -4.83
CA VAL A 59 7.02 -7.77 -4.91
C VAL A 59 5.77 -7.11 -5.50
N GLY A 60 5.45 -5.90 -5.06
CA GLY A 60 4.32 -5.11 -5.54
C GLY A 60 4.44 -4.76 -7.02
N GLY A 61 5.63 -4.36 -7.47
CA GLY A 61 5.91 -4.09 -8.89
C GLY A 61 5.79 -5.32 -9.78
N ARG A 62 6.27 -6.48 -9.34
CA ARG A 62 6.10 -7.75 -10.06
C ARG A 62 4.64 -8.19 -10.10
N LEU A 63 3.96 -8.14 -8.96
CA LEU A 63 2.58 -8.59 -8.84
C LEU A 63 1.62 -7.69 -9.63
N SER A 64 1.80 -6.37 -9.55
CA SER A 64 0.97 -5.41 -10.31
C SER A 64 1.22 -5.51 -11.81
N SER A 65 2.45 -5.83 -12.23
CA SER A 65 2.76 -6.07 -13.64
C SER A 65 2.09 -7.33 -14.18
N ARG A 66 2.07 -8.41 -13.39
CA ARG A 66 1.49 -9.70 -13.80
C ARG A 66 -0.03 -9.73 -13.72
N PHE A 67 -0.61 -9.12 -12.69
CA PHE A 67 -2.06 -9.12 -12.44
C PHE A 67 -2.56 -7.72 -12.07
N PRO A 68 -2.58 -6.75 -13.01
CA PRO A 68 -3.01 -5.39 -12.73
C PRO A 68 -4.52 -5.33 -12.44
N SER A 69 -4.90 -5.47 -11.16
CA SER A 69 -6.30 -5.48 -10.75
C SER A 69 -6.55 -4.74 -9.44
N VAL A 70 -7.69 -4.05 -9.34
CA VAL A 70 -8.06 -3.36 -8.10
C VAL A 70 -8.39 -4.32 -6.97
N VAL A 71 -8.85 -5.54 -7.31
CA VAL A 71 -9.01 -6.61 -6.33
C VAL A 71 -7.66 -6.96 -5.70
N GLY A 72 -6.60 -7.10 -6.50
CA GLY A 72 -5.27 -7.37 -5.97
C GLY A 72 -4.74 -6.23 -5.09
N LEU A 73 -4.96 -4.97 -5.47
CA LEU A 73 -4.65 -3.83 -4.60
C LEU A 73 -5.43 -3.86 -3.29
N ALA A 74 -6.75 -4.09 -3.34
CA ALA A 74 -7.59 -4.18 -2.14
C ALA A 74 -7.14 -5.33 -1.22
N VAL A 75 -6.81 -6.49 -1.79
CA VAL A 75 -6.26 -7.63 -1.05
C VAL A 75 -4.94 -7.25 -0.39
N THR A 76 -4.03 -6.56 -1.07
CA THR A 76 -2.78 -6.05 -0.47
C THR A 76 -3.06 -5.14 0.73
N VAL A 77 -4.03 -4.24 0.64
CA VAL A 77 -4.41 -3.35 1.77
C VAL A 77 -5.05 -4.13 2.92
N VAL A 78 -5.88 -5.15 2.63
CA VAL A 78 -6.44 -6.04 3.66
C VAL A 78 -5.35 -6.85 4.34
N LEU A 79 -4.38 -7.37 3.59
CA LEU A 79 -3.25 -8.11 4.14
C LEU A 79 -2.37 -7.22 5.02
N ALA A 80 -2.16 -5.95 4.64
CA ALA A 80 -1.53 -4.95 5.49
C ALA A 80 -2.31 -4.82 6.81
N ALA A 81 -3.63 -4.59 6.77
CA ALA A 81 -4.46 -4.47 7.96
C ALA A 81 -4.39 -5.72 8.85
N ALA A 82 -4.53 -6.91 8.25
CA ALA A 82 -4.48 -8.18 8.95
C ALA A 82 -3.12 -8.41 9.62
N SER A 83 -2.02 -7.99 8.99
CA SER A 83 -0.68 -8.11 9.57
C SER A 83 -0.41 -7.12 10.72
N VAL A 84 -1.18 -6.03 10.84
CA VAL A 84 -1.10 -5.11 11.99
C VAL A 84 -1.85 -5.66 13.20
N VAL A 85 -2.88 -6.51 13.01
CA VAL A 85 -3.68 -7.07 14.11
C VAL A 85 -2.83 -7.80 15.17
N PRO A 86 -1.86 -8.67 14.82
CA PRO A 86 -0.99 -9.27 15.81
C PRO A 86 -0.17 -8.25 16.61
N VAL A 87 0.28 -7.19 15.97
CA VAL A 87 0.97 -6.09 16.65
C VAL A 87 0.02 -5.40 17.63
N ALA A 88 -1.21 -5.09 17.19
CA ALA A 88 -2.22 -4.45 18.03
C ALA A 88 -2.54 -5.26 19.30
N LEU A 89 -2.58 -6.59 19.18
CA LEU A 89 -2.93 -7.50 20.27
C LEU A 89 -1.76 -7.82 21.21
N TRP A 90 -0.52 -7.89 20.69
CA TRP A 90 0.60 -8.49 21.40
C TRP A 90 1.88 -7.64 21.40
N TYR A 91 1.82 -6.33 21.09
CA TYR A 91 3.04 -5.52 21.05
C TYR A 91 3.89 -5.56 22.33
N PRO A 92 3.34 -5.53 23.56
CA PRO A 92 4.15 -5.61 24.78
C PRO A 92 4.84 -6.97 24.91
N GLN A 93 4.11 -8.06 24.64
CA GLN A 93 4.60 -9.43 24.77
C GLN A 93 5.70 -9.72 23.74
N ILE A 94 5.51 -9.30 22.49
CA ILE A 94 6.51 -9.48 21.44
C ILE A 94 7.80 -8.74 21.83
N SER A 95 7.69 -7.48 22.26
CA SER A 95 8.84 -6.67 22.67
C SER A 95 9.58 -7.31 23.87
N GLY A 96 8.83 -7.71 24.91
CA GLY A 96 9.38 -8.39 26.09
C GLY A 96 10.08 -9.71 25.76
N TRP A 97 9.50 -10.56 24.89
CA TRP A 97 10.14 -11.81 24.48
C TRP A 97 11.52 -11.60 23.85
N PHE A 98 11.68 -10.56 23.02
CA PHE A 98 12.97 -10.24 22.42
C PHE A 98 13.95 -9.59 23.41
N ALA A 99 13.44 -8.90 24.44
CA ALA A 99 14.27 -8.37 25.52
C ALA A 99 14.81 -9.51 26.41
N ASP A 100 13.97 -10.50 26.70
CA ASP A 100 14.30 -11.68 27.53
C ASP A 100 15.33 -12.62 26.88
N LEU A 101 15.57 -12.50 25.57
CA LEU A 101 16.65 -13.24 24.89
C LEU A 101 18.06 -12.83 25.37
N GLY A 102 18.18 -11.74 26.14
CA GLY A 102 19.47 -11.26 26.65
C GLY A 102 20.42 -10.77 25.57
N LEU A 103 19.89 -10.47 24.37
CA LEU A 103 20.67 -9.90 23.28
C LEU A 103 21.07 -8.46 23.61
N HIS A 104 22.18 -8.01 23.03
CA HIS A 104 22.53 -6.59 23.09
C HIS A 104 21.38 -5.77 22.48
N GLU A 105 21.04 -4.64 23.12
CA GLU A 105 19.99 -3.68 22.74
C GLU A 105 19.83 -3.48 21.21
N ARG A 106 20.96 -3.38 20.50
CA ARG A 106 21.05 -3.24 19.04
C ARG A 106 20.31 -4.33 18.28
N TRP A 107 20.54 -5.59 18.65
CA TRP A 107 20.01 -6.75 17.95
C TRP A 107 18.61 -7.10 18.46
N GLY A 108 18.35 -6.92 19.75
CA GLY A 108 17.01 -7.10 20.33
C GLY A 108 15.99 -6.16 19.69
N ALA A 109 16.30 -4.87 19.61
CA ALA A 109 15.42 -3.88 18.98
C ALA A 109 15.19 -4.14 17.48
N LEU A 110 16.24 -4.57 16.76
CA LEU A 110 16.14 -4.90 15.34
C LEU A 110 15.22 -6.09 15.09
N LEU A 111 15.37 -7.16 15.86
CA LEU A 111 14.55 -8.36 15.72
C LEU A 111 13.11 -8.12 16.16
N ALA A 112 12.89 -7.39 17.25
CA ALA A 112 11.55 -7.02 17.71
C ALA A 112 10.84 -6.13 16.67
N ALA A 113 11.50 -5.07 16.18
CA ALA A 113 10.95 -4.22 15.12
C ALA A 113 10.66 -5.02 13.85
N GLY A 114 11.56 -5.93 13.47
CA GLY A 114 11.39 -6.85 12.34
C GLY A 114 10.17 -7.75 12.50
N ALA A 115 10.04 -8.42 13.65
CA ALA A 115 8.93 -9.33 13.93
C ALA A 115 7.57 -8.62 13.87
N MET A 116 7.51 -7.35 14.27
CA MET A 116 6.26 -6.59 14.38
C MET A 116 5.90 -5.89 13.09
N PHE A 117 6.85 -5.16 12.48
CA PHE A 117 6.53 -4.19 11.43
C PHE A 117 6.99 -4.60 10.04
N PHE A 118 7.83 -5.63 9.91
CA PHE A 118 8.32 -6.03 8.58
C PHE A 118 7.17 -6.41 7.65
N LEU A 119 6.27 -7.30 8.07
CA LEU A 119 5.19 -7.79 7.22
C LEU A 119 4.14 -6.70 6.89
N PRO A 120 3.64 -5.90 7.86
CA PRO A 120 2.80 -4.73 7.57
C PRO A 120 3.40 -3.78 6.56
N SER A 121 4.67 -3.42 6.75
CA SER A 121 5.35 -2.44 5.91
C SER A 121 5.70 -2.96 4.53
N VAL A 122 5.91 -4.29 4.35
CA VAL A 122 5.99 -4.91 3.02
C VAL A 122 4.68 -4.70 2.26
N PHE A 123 3.53 -5.03 2.85
CA PHE A 123 2.24 -4.89 2.17
C PHE A 123 1.90 -3.43 1.89
N LEU A 124 2.18 -2.51 2.82
CA LEU A 124 2.02 -1.07 2.58
C LEU A 124 2.96 -0.57 1.47
N GLY A 125 4.20 -1.07 1.41
CA GLY A 125 5.15 -0.76 0.34
C GLY A 125 4.68 -1.23 -1.04
N MET A 126 3.97 -2.35 -1.10
CA MET A 126 3.40 -2.85 -2.37
C MET A 126 2.36 -1.91 -2.99
N VAL A 127 1.72 -1.03 -2.22
CA VAL A 127 0.62 -0.15 -2.68
C VAL A 127 1.08 0.80 -3.79
N SER A 128 2.24 1.46 -3.61
CA SER A 128 2.75 2.47 -4.56
C SER A 128 2.91 1.94 -5.99
N PRO A 129 3.72 0.88 -6.26
CA PRO A 129 3.87 0.36 -7.62
C PRO A 129 2.56 -0.21 -8.18
N TYR A 130 1.64 -0.64 -7.33
CA TYR A 130 0.33 -1.13 -7.75
C TYR A 130 -0.58 0.00 -8.23
N CYS A 131 -0.67 1.09 -7.46
CA CYS A 131 -1.40 2.29 -7.84
C CYS A 131 -0.83 2.92 -9.11
N ILE A 132 0.51 3.01 -9.24
CA ILE A 132 1.16 3.52 -10.47
C ILE A 132 0.70 2.69 -11.66
N ARG A 133 0.81 1.36 -11.57
CA ARG A 133 0.44 0.46 -12.66
C ARG A 133 -1.04 0.61 -13.08
N LEU A 134 -1.94 0.81 -12.11
CA LEU A 134 -3.37 1.03 -12.37
C LEU A 134 -3.69 2.44 -12.89
N LEU A 135 -2.88 3.44 -12.55
CA LEU A 135 -3.02 4.83 -13.04
C LEU A 135 -2.54 5.00 -14.48
N THR A 136 -1.65 4.13 -14.95
CA THR A 136 -0.95 4.30 -16.23
C THR A 136 -1.41 3.30 -17.28
N GLU A 137 -1.98 3.81 -18.38
CA GLU A 137 -2.34 3.01 -19.56
C GLU A 137 -1.26 3.11 -20.67
N SER A 138 -0.41 4.14 -20.66
CA SER A 138 0.67 4.36 -21.64
C SER A 138 2.01 4.67 -20.97
N VAL A 139 3.11 4.26 -21.60
CA VAL A 139 4.49 4.42 -21.08
C VAL A 139 4.85 5.90 -20.87
N ASP A 140 4.41 6.77 -21.79
CA ASP A 140 4.71 8.21 -21.76
C ASP A 140 4.15 8.95 -20.53
N ARG A 141 3.12 8.38 -19.89
CA ARG A 141 2.47 8.97 -18.70
C ARG A 141 2.89 8.32 -17.39
N VAL A 142 3.80 7.34 -17.43
CA VAL A 142 4.24 6.62 -16.22
C VAL A 142 4.95 7.54 -15.24
N GLY A 143 5.86 8.39 -15.74
CA GLY A 143 6.63 9.33 -14.91
C GLY A 143 5.74 10.33 -14.17
N SER A 144 4.78 10.96 -14.86
CA SER A 144 3.90 11.96 -14.26
C SER A 144 2.91 11.35 -13.26
N ALA A 145 2.36 10.17 -13.56
CA ALA A 145 1.50 9.43 -12.64
C ALA A 145 2.25 9.01 -11.38
N ALA A 146 3.48 8.50 -11.52
CA ALA A 146 4.34 8.15 -10.39
C ALA A 146 4.70 9.36 -9.54
N GLY A 147 5.13 10.47 -10.15
CA GLY A 147 5.45 11.71 -9.44
C GLY A 147 4.27 12.25 -8.63
N THR A 148 3.07 12.28 -9.22
CA THR A 148 1.85 12.72 -8.53
C THR A 148 1.50 11.78 -7.38
N LEU A 149 1.57 10.46 -7.60
CA LEU A 149 1.28 9.48 -6.56
C LEU A 149 2.25 9.60 -5.38
N TYR A 150 3.55 9.75 -5.65
CA TYR A 150 4.55 9.94 -4.60
C TYR A 150 4.34 11.25 -3.87
N ALA A 151 4.01 12.35 -4.54
CA ALA A 151 3.69 13.60 -3.87
C ALA A 151 2.51 13.43 -2.89
N VAL A 152 1.41 12.82 -3.33
CA VAL A 152 0.22 12.57 -2.49
C VAL A 152 0.54 11.62 -1.33
N SER A 153 1.28 10.53 -1.59
CA SER A 153 1.71 9.58 -0.57
C SER A 153 2.59 10.26 0.48
N THR A 154 3.55 11.09 0.06
CA THR A 154 4.45 11.84 0.95
C THR A 154 3.69 12.84 1.82
N VAL A 155 2.65 13.50 1.30
CA VAL A 155 1.78 14.36 2.13
C VAL A 155 1.07 13.52 3.20
N GLY A 156 0.55 12.34 2.83
CA GLY A 156 -0.04 11.39 3.78
C GLY A 156 0.95 10.95 4.85
N SER A 157 2.16 10.57 4.45
CA SER A 157 3.28 10.21 5.32
C SER A 157 3.66 11.33 6.29
N PHE A 158 3.82 12.56 5.79
CA PHE A 158 4.12 13.74 6.61
C PHE A 158 3.06 13.97 7.68
N LEU A 159 1.79 13.96 7.28
CA LEU A 159 0.69 14.15 8.22
C LEU A 159 0.57 12.96 9.19
N GLY A 160 0.86 11.74 8.75
CA GLY A 160 0.96 10.55 9.59
C GLY A 160 2.01 10.72 10.70
N CYS A 161 3.21 11.23 10.35
CA CYS A 161 4.25 11.56 11.33
C CYS A 161 3.77 12.60 12.35
N ILE A 162 3.26 13.75 11.89
CA ILE A 162 2.84 14.85 12.75
C ILE A 162 1.66 14.43 13.62
N HIS A 163 0.63 13.83 13.04
CA HIS A 163 -0.55 13.40 13.80
C HIS A 163 -0.17 12.37 14.85
N THR A 164 0.66 11.40 14.50
CA THR A 164 1.06 10.35 15.43
C THR A 164 1.89 10.91 16.57
N SER A 165 2.94 11.66 16.26
CA SER A 165 3.89 12.15 17.26
C SER A 165 3.34 13.28 18.14
N PHE A 166 2.46 14.14 17.64
CA PHE A 166 2.01 15.34 18.37
C PHE A 166 0.65 15.12 19.06
N TYR A 167 -0.24 14.32 18.47
CA TYR A 167 -1.65 14.25 18.90
C TYR A 167 -2.13 12.84 19.25
N LEU A 168 -1.93 11.86 18.37
CA LEU A 168 -2.55 10.54 18.55
C LEU A 168 -1.95 9.81 19.76
N ILE A 169 -0.62 9.82 19.93
CA ILE A 169 0.03 9.17 21.07
C ILE A 169 -0.45 9.77 22.39
N THR A 170 -0.64 11.10 22.46
CA THR A 170 -1.06 11.79 23.67
C THR A 170 -2.54 11.61 23.98
N TRP A 171 -3.41 11.49 22.96
CA TRP A 171 -4.86 11.38 23.14
C TRP A 171 -5.39 9.95 23.23
N LEU A 172 -4.86 9.03 22.44
CA LEU A 172 -5.43 7.69 22.24
C LEU A 172 -4.57 6.58 22.86
N GLY A 173 -3.26 6.82 23.04
CA GLY A 173 -2.31 5.80 23.44
C GLY A 173 -2.02 4.78 22.32
N ILE A 174 -0.95 4.00 22.49
CA ILE A 174 -0.39 3.12 21.45
C ILE A 174 -1.40 2.09 20.94
N HIS A 175 -2.09 1.40 21.86
CA HIS A 175 -3.04 0.34 21.52
C HIS A 175 -4.17 0.82 20.61
N ALA A 176 -4.80 1.96 20.93
CA ALA A 176 -5.88 2.50 20.12
C ALA A 176 -5.40 2.99 18.74
N ILE A 177 -4.16 3.47 18.62
CA ILE A 177 -3.59 3.88 17.33
C ILE A 177 -3.35 2.69 16.41
N LEU A 178 -2.90 1.55 16.95
CA LEU A 178 -2.76 0.31 16.17
C LEU A 178 -4.13 -0.15 15.62
N TRP A 179 -5.18 -0.09 16.43
CA TRP A 179 -6.54 -0.39 15.97
C TRP A 179 -7.09 0.65 14.99
N LEU A 180 -6.76 1.93 15.17
CA LEU A 180 -7.08 2.99 14.21
C LEU A 180 -6.41 2.72 12.86
N ALA A 181 -5.14 2.33 12.85
CA ALA A 181 -4.42 1.94 11.64
C ALA A 181 -5.13 0.77 10.92
N CYS A 182 -5.50 -0.28 11.65
CA CYS A 182 -6.32 -1.38 11.11
C CYS A 182 -7.64 -0.87 10.51
N GLY A 183 -8.38 -0.04 11.26
CA GLY A 183 -9.66 0.50 10.83
C GLY A 183 -9.56 1.36 9.57
N VAL A 184 -8.54 2.21 9.48
CA VAL A 184 -8.26 3.03 8.29
C VAL A 184 -7.96 2.14 7.09
N LEU A 185 -7.10 1.13 7.23
CA LEU A 185 -6.75 0.23 6.13
C LEU A 185 -7.96 -0.59 5.65
N VAL A 186 -8.77 -1.11 6.58
CA VAL A 186 -10.01 -1.83 6.25
C VAL A 186 -10.99 -0.89 5.53
N ALA A 187 -11.17 0.34 6.01
CA ALA A 187 -12.04 1.32 5.37
C ALA A 187 -11.56 1.62 3.93
N VAL A 188 -10.26 1.81 3.73
CA VAL A 188 -9.66 2.02 2.39
C VAL A 188 -9.91 0.81 1.47
N ALA A 189 -9.74 -0.41 1.97
CA ALA A 189 -10.01 -1.62 1.19
C ALA A 189 -11.49 -1.74 0.78
N VAL A 190 -12.41 -1.42 1.70
CA VAL A 190 -13.86 -1.40 1.41
C VAL A 190 -14.19 -0.32 0.38
N LEU A 191 -13.62 0.89 0.53
CA LEU A 191 -13.78 1.98 -0.44
C LEU A 191 -13.25 1.62 -1.81
N LEU A 192 -12.12 0.91 -1.89
CA LEU A 192 -11.59 0.36 -3.14
C LEU A 192 -12.57 -0.63 -3.78
N ALA A 193 -13.09 -1.60 -3.02
CA ALA A 193 -14.01 -2.61 -3.54
C ALA A 193 -15.36 -2.01 -3.98
N ALA A 194 -15.95 -1.12 -3.18
CA ALA A 194 -17.25 -0.51 -3.44
C ALA A 194 -17.16 0.60 -4.49
N GLY A 195 -16.23 1.54 -4.32
CA GLY A 195 -16.03 2.68 -5.22
C GLY A 195 -15.67 2.24 -6.63
N TRP A 196 -14.84 1.19 -6.78
CA TRP A 196 -14.48 0.70 -8.10
C TRP A 196 -15.66 0.14 -8.88
N ARG A 197 -16.62 -0.53 -8.21
CA ARG A 197 -17.87 -1.03 -8.81
C ARG A 197 -18.78 0.11 -9.25
N VAL A 198 -18.97 1.11 -8.40
CA VAL A 198 -19.83 2.28 -8.70
C VAL A 198 -19.28 3.07 -9.89
N PHE A 199 -17.98 3.36 -9.90
CA PHE A 199 -17.35 4.07 -11.03
C PHE A 199 -17.13 3.20 -12.28
N ALA A 200 -17.36 1.88 -12.19
CA ALA A 200 -17.46 0.98 -13.34
C ALA A 200 -18.84 1.00 -13.98
N ALA A 201 -19.90 1.01 -13.17
CA ALA A 201 -21.28 1.01 -13.64
C ALA A 201 -21.68 2.31 -14.36
N GLY A 202 -21.03 3.44 -14.02
CA GLY A 202 -21.27 4.74 -14.66
C GLY A 202 -20.50 5.00 -15.97
N ALA A 203 -19.68 4.07 -16.45
CA ALA A 203 -19.01 4.22 -17.74
C ALA A 203 -20.00 3.85 -18.87
N PRO A 204 -20.25 4.71 -19.87
CA PRO A 204 -21.05 4.35 -21.03
C PRO A 204 -20.47 3.07 -21.62
N THR A 205 -21.31 2.05 -21.80
CA THR A 205 -20.96 0.80 -22.46
C THR A 205 -20.31 1.16 -23.79
N ALA A 206 -18.97 1.10 -23.86
CA ALA A 206 -18.26 1.35 -25.11
C ALA A 206 -18.85 0.35 -26.11
N ALA A 207 -19.48 0.89 -27.16
CA ALA A 207 -20.02 0.09 -28.25
C ALA A 207 -18.97 -0.94 -28.63
N ARG A 208 -19.35 -2.22 -28.55
CA ARG A 208 -18.53 -3.36 -28.93
C ARG A 208 -17.79 -2.98 -30.22
N PRO A 209 -16.45 -3.00 -30.25
CA PRO A 209 -15.73 -2.59 -31.44
C PRO A 209 -16.27 -3.41 -32.61
N ALA A 210 -16.71 -2.70 -33.66
CA ALA A 210 -17.18 -3.33 -34.89
C ALA A 210 -16.11 -4.36 -35.27
N ARG A 211 -16.54 -5.63 -35.40
CA ARG A 211 -15.66 -6.73 -35.78
C ARG A 211 -14.93 -6.28 -37.03
N LYS A 212 -13.62 -6.04 -36.92
CA LYS A 212 -12.78 -5.71 -38.07
C LYS A 212 -12.97 -6.86 -39.05
N PRO A 213 -13.40 -6.64 -40.31
CA PRO A 213 -13.69 -7.72 -41.22
C PRO A 213 -12.46 -8.63 -41.32
N ASP A 214 -12.65 -9.90 -40.93
CA ASP A 214 -11.59 -10.89 -40.96
C ASP A 214 -11.05 -10.94 -42.40
N GLY A 215 -9.73 -11.02 -42.62
CA GLY A 215 -9.12 -10.86 -43.95
C GLY A 215 -9.67 -11.79 -45.05
N VAL A 216 -10.41 -12.85 -44.67
CA VAL A 216 -11.19 -13.71 -45.56
C VAL A 216 -12.36 -12.96 -46.21
N SER A 217 -13.10 -12.14 -45.45
CA SER A 217 -14.24 -11.35 -45.95
C SER A 217 -13.82 -10.25 -46.92
N VAL A 218 -12.64 -9.65 -46.71
CA VAL A 218 -12.06 -8.67 -47.64
C VAL A 218 -11.61 -9.34 -48.93
N ARG A 219 -11.06 -10.56 -48.85
CA ARG A 219 -10.63 -11.34 -50.03
C ARG A 219 -11.80 -11.85 -50.87
N LEU A 220 -12.92 -12.21 -50.23
CA LEU A 220 -14.13 -12.63 -50.94
C LEU A 220 -14.81 -11.47 -51.67
N ALA A 221 -14.91 -10.30 -51.02
CA ALA A 221 -15.44 -9.10 -51.66
C ALA A 221 -14.58 -8.65 -52.87
N ALA A 222 -13.24 -8.72 -52.74
CA ALA A 222 -12.33 -8.41 -53.84
C ALA A 222 -12.36 -9.44 -54.99
N ALA A 223 -12.76 -10.69 -54.72
CA ALA A 223 -12.91 -11.73 -55.75
C ALA A 223 -14.20 -11.54 -56.54
N GLU A 224 -15.31 -11.18 -55.89
CA GLU A 224 -16.59 -10.91 -56.57
C GLU A 224 -16.55 -9.65 -57.46
N GLU A 225 -15.69 -8.69 -57.14
CA GLU A 225 -15.51 -7.45 -57.92
C GLU A 225 -14.65 -7.67 -59.18
N PHE A 226 -13.88 -8.77 -59.24
CA PHE A 226 -13.05 -9.13 -60.39
C PHE A 226 -13.78 -10.02 -61.42
N GLU A 227 -14.94 -10.57 -61.07
CA GLU A 227 -15.77 -11.42 -61.95
C GLU A 227 -16.90 -10.65 -62.66
N ARG A 228 -16.95 -9.31 -62.56
CA ARG A 228 -17.86 -8.43 -63.31
C ARG A 228 -17.11 -7.60 -64.34
#